data_AF-A0A936FSC1-F1
#
_entry.id   AF-A0A936FSC1-F1
#
_cell.length_a   1.000
_cell.length_b   1.000
_cell.length_c   1.000
_cell.angle_alpha   90.00
_cell.angle_beta   90.00
_cell.angle_gamma   90.00
#
_symmetry.space_group_name_H-M   'P 1'
#
loop_
_entity.id
_entity.type
_entity.pdbx_description
1 polymer ?
#
loop_
_entity_poly.entity_id
_entity_poly.type
_entity_poly.pdbx_seq_one_letter_code
_entity_poly.pdbx_strand_id
1 'polypeptide(L)'
;MKKIFLLLFITLNTNLFSQIDTTKFIGEVNSIVTNADHERFWNEIYFKDQTFRGRKSNDTIDIINLIKSSLYFNKFGFPDKNIVGDKTYIISSVWGNNKFPEVNKYTFPIIFEGYKLNIIDEKEYRYLFSSLYKRISSDNGYKEKPLDELYSLLGLNLKKKIEINTLIKIFEEESCFLYSNNKFIGKWKEKAILDSNKKNGKIKTKKNYGNLILLFQSEDGNYFFKYLFMDRSHYPQQIFPTDKSLQKFYLFHGKEDYIEILKNGDLKMVFNDNTTFYSPYKN
;
A
#
# COMPACT_ATOMS: atom_id res chain seq x y z
N MET A 1 9.82 -35.75 7.29
CA MET A 1 8.80 -34.82 7.85
C MET A 1 9.08 -33.34 7.56
N LYS A 2 10.23 -32.75 7.94
CA LYS A 2 10.50 -31.31 7.69
C LYS A 2 10.43 -30.85 6.21
N LYS A 3 10.86 -31.70 5.27
CA LYS A 3 10.79 -31.39 3.81
C LYS A 3 9.36 -31.38 3.24
N ILE A 4 8.45 -32.20 3.81
CA ILE A 4 7.04 -32.27 3.38
C ILE A 4 6.26 -31.04 3.87
N PHE A 5 6.54 -30.58 5.10
CA PHE A 5 5.97 -29.33 5.62
C PHE A 5 6.44 -28.10 4.83
N LEU A 6 7.70 -28.07 4.41
CA LEU A 6 8.22 -26.99 3.57
C LEU A 6 7.56 -26.98 2.18
N LEU A 7 7.38 -28.16 1.55
CA LEU A 7 6.68 -28.27 0.27
C LEU A 7 5.21 -27.84 0.39
N LEU A 8 4.50 -28.29 1.43
CA LEU A 8 3.12 -27.88 1.71
C LEU A 8 3.02 -26.37 1.94
N PHE A 9 3.96 -25.78 2.69
CA PHE A 9 3.98 -24.35 2.96
C PHE A 9 4.25 -23.52 1.71
N ILE A 10 5.14 -23.98 0.82
CA ILE A 10 5.37 -23.36 -0.49
C ILE A 10 4.11 -23.46 -1.36
N THR A 11 3.49 -24.64 -1.46
CA THR A 11 2.28 -24.83 -2.27
C THR A 11 1.05 -24.07 -1.73
N LEU A 12 0.95 -23.85 -0.42
CA LEU A 12 -0.18 -23.12 0.18
C LEU A 12 -0.04 -21.61 -0.04
N ASN A 13 1.18 -21.07 -0.09
CA ASN A 13 1.40 -19.64 -0.36
C ASN A 13 1.33 -19.29 -1.86
N THR A 14 1.66 -20.22 -2.76
CA THR A 14 1.51 -20.00 -4.22
C THR A 14 0.06 -20.07 -4.71
N ASN A 15 -0.89 -20.46 -3.85
CA ASN A 15 -2.27 -20.74 -4.25
C ASN A 15 -3.30 -19.62 -4.01
N LEU A 16 -2.92 -18.50 -3.36
CA LEU A 16 -3.89 -17.42 -3.10
C LEU A 16 -4.27 -16.62 -4.35
N PHE A 17 -3.36 -16.54 -5.34
CA PHE A 17 -3.57 -15.75 -6.56
C PHE A 17 -3.93 -16.59 -7.78
N SER A 18 -3.48 -17.84 -7.84
CA SER A 18 -3.90 -18.82 -8.87
C SER A 18 -5.39 -19.17 -8.81
N GLN A 19 -6.09 -18.78 -7.74
CA GLN A 19 -7.53 -18.96 -7.54
C GLN A 19 -8.38 -17.76 -8.01
N ILE A 20 -7.76 -16.65 -8.44
CA ILE A 20 -8.52 -15.51 -8.97
C ILE A 20 -9.08 -15.90 -10.34
N ASP A 21 -10.38 -16.22 -10.39
CA ASP A 21 -11.10 -16.56 -11.61
C ASP A 21 -11.31 -15.31 -12.50
N THR A 22 -10.26 -14.98 -13.25
CA THR A 22 -10.29 -13.87 -14.20
C THR A 22 -11.29 -14.09 -15.33
N THR A 23 -11.56 -15.35 -15.70
CA THR A 23 -12.54 -15.70 -16.74
C THR A 23 -13.94 -15.24 -16.32
N LYS A 24 -14.32 -15.49 -15.06
CA LYS A 24 -15.57 -14.99 -14.50
C LYS A 24 -15.64 -13.46 -14.55
N PHE A 25 -14.59 -12.76 -14.14
CA PHE A 25 -14.57 -11.29 -14.14
C PHE A 25 -14.62 -10.70 -15.56
N ILE A 26 -13.95 -11.34 -16.52
CA ILE A 26 -14.05 -10.98 -17.93
C ILE A 26 -15.49 -11.18 -18.42
N GLY A 27 -16.14 -12.29 -18.06
CA GLY A 27 -17.55 -12.53 -18.38
C GLY A 27 -18.48 -11.48 -17.80
N GLU A 28 -18.31 -11.12 -16.53
CA GLU A 28 -19.08 -10.06 -15.86
C GLU A 28 -18.91 -8.71 -16.58
N VAL A 29 -17.68 -8.27 -16.84
CA VAL A 29 -17.42 -7.01 -17.57
C VAL A 29 -17.93 -7.08 -19.01
N ASN A 30 -17.89 -8.27 -19.62
CA ASN A 30 -18.41 -8.45 -20.96
C ASN A 30 -19.92 -8.38 -21.07
N SER A 31 -20.63 -8.72 -20.00
CA SER A 31 -22.09 -8.65 -19.92
C SER A 31 -22.65 -7.24 -19.69
N ILE A 32 -21.81 -6.24 -19.42
CA ILE A 32 -22.24 -4.85 -19.23
C ILE A 32 -22.60 -4.25 -20.60
N VAL A 33 -23.88 -3.89 -20.78
CA VAL A 33 -24.41 -3.32 -22.02
C VAL A 33 -25.19 -2.03 -21.78
N THR A 34 -25.99 -1.98 -20.72
CA THR A 34 -26.87 -0.83 -20.43
C THR A 34 -26.30 0.06 -19.34
N ASN A 35 -26.74 1.32 -19.28
CA ASN A 35 -26.38 2.25 -18.20
C ASN A 35 -26.69 1.67 -16.80
N ALA A 36 -27.78 0.90 -16.66
CA ALA A 36 -28.13 0.22 -15.42
C ALA A 36 -27.11 -0.87 -15.04
N ASP A 37 -26.50 -1.55 -16.00
CA ASP A 37 -25.45 -2.53 -15.75
C ASP A 37 -24.16 -1.87 -15.27
N HIS A 38 -23.80 -0.72 -15.86
CA HIS A 38 -22.66 0.08 -15.39
C HIS A 38 -22.88 0.53 -13.94
N GLU A 39 -24.06 1.05 -13.61
CA GLU A 39 -24.38 1.47 -12.25
C GLU A 39 -24.33 0.29 -11.28
N ARG A 40 -24.93 -0.86 -11.64
CA ARG A 40 -24.91 -2.09 -10.82
C ARG A 40 -23.48 -2.56 -10.56
N PHE A 41 -22.62 -2.57 -11.58
CA PHE A 41 -21.23 -2.97 -11.44
C PHE A 41 -20.50 -2.11 -10.40
N TRP A 42 -20.59 -0.78 -10.49
CA TRP A 42 -19.91 0.11 -9.56
C TRP A 42 -20.56 0.14 -8.16
N ASN A 43 -21.87 -0.07 -8.06
CA ASN A 43 -22.57 -0.27 -6.78
C ASN A 43 -22.01 -1.49 -6.03
N GLU A 44 -21.77 -2.59 -6.72
CA GLU A 44 -21.19 -3.79 -6.11
C GLU A 44 -19.76 -3.58 -5.63
N ILE A 45 -18.92 -2.93 -6.45
CA ILE A 45 -17.55 -2.57 -6.07
C ILE A 45 -17.59 -1.68 -4.83
N TYR A 46 -18.41 -0.63 -4.83
CA TYR A 46 -18.57 0.29 -3.70
C TYR A 46 -18.99 -0.42 -2.42
N PHE A 47 -20.04 -1.24 -2.49
CA PHE A 47 -20.54 -1.93 -1.32
C PHE A 47 -19.49 -2.85 -0.71
N LYS A 48 -18.78 -3.62 -1.54
CA LYS A 48 -17.70 -4.52 -1.08
C LYS A 48 -16.52 -3.73 -0.51
N ASP A 49 -16.13 -2.65 -1.18
CA ASP A 49 -15.04 -1.78 -0.74
C ASP A 49 -15.31 -1.20 0.65
N GLN A 50 -16.47 -0.59 0.87
CA GLN A 50 -16.78 0.11 2.12
C GLN A 50 -17.15 -0.81 3.28
N THR A 51 -17.76 -1.98 3.01
CA THR A 51 -18.18 -2.92 4.06
C THR A 51 -17.01 -3.48 4.86
N PHE A 52 -15.85 -3.65 4.22
CA PHE A 52 -14.69 -4.34 4.79
C PHE A 52 -13.54 -3.38 5.12
N ARG A 53 -13.81 -2.14 5.56
CA ARG A 53 -12.75 -1.19 5.95
C ARG A 53 -12.35 -1.28 7.43
N GLY A 54 -11.22 -0.67 7.77
CA GLY A 54 -10.67 -0.63 9.13
C GLY A 54 -10.24 -2.02 9.61
N ARG A 55 -10.67 -2.43 10.81
CA ARG A 55 -10.31 -3.75 11.39
C ARG A 55 -10.83 -4.96 10.61
N LYS A 56 -11.74 -4.73 9.65
CA LYS A 56 -12.30 -5.75 8.76
C LYS A 56 -11.63 -5.76 7.38
N SER A 57 -10.53 -5.00 7.20
CA SER A 57 -9.74 -4.93 5.97
C SER A 57 -9.48 -6.31 5.40
N ASN A 58 -9.77 -6.49 4.12
CA ASN A 58 -9.58 -7.73 3.41
C ASN A 58 -8.81 -7.48 2.12
N ASP A 59 -7.52 -7.83 2.15
CA ASP A 59 -6.60 -7.67 1.01
C ASP A 59 -7.15 -8.32 -0.26
N THR A 60 -7.79 -9.49 -0.15
CA THR A 60 -8.36 -10.20 -1.30
C THR A 60 -9.47 -9.41 -1.97
N ILE A 61 -10.30 -8.68 -1.20
CA ILE A 61 -11.35 -7.82 -1.76
C ILE A 61 -10.72 -6.63 -2.50
N ASP A 62 -9.68 -6.03 -1.93
CA ASP A 62 -8.97 -4.91 -2.57
C ASP A 62 -8.36 -5.34 -3.92
N ILE A 63 -7.71 -6.51 -3.95
CA ILE A 63 -7.16 -7.11 -5.18
C ILE A 63 -8.27 -7.37 -6.22
N ILE A 64 -9.37 -8.03 -5.82
CA ILE A 64 -10.48 -8.35 -6.73
C ILE A 64 -11.10 -7.07 -7.29
N ASN A 65 -11.36 -6.07 -6.45
CA ASN A 65 -11.94 -4.81 -6.87
C ASN A 65 -11.03 -4.08 -7.86
N LEU A 66 -9.70 -4.08 -7.65
CA LEU A 66 -8.78 -3.44 -8.58
C LEU A 66 -8.69 -4.19 -9.92
N ILE A 67 -8.69 -5.53 -9.91
CA ILE A 67 -8.70 -6.34 -11.14
C ILE A 67 -9.97 -6.07 -11.94
N LYS A 68 -11.14 -6.10 -11.29
CA LYS A 68 -12.43 -5.78 -11.93
C LYS A 68 -12.45 -4.36 -12.48
N SER A 69 -11.98 -3.39 -11.71
CA SER A 69 -11.89 -1.99 -12.14
C SER A 69 -10.95 -1.82 -13.33
N SER A 70 -9.83 -2.56 -13.37
CA SER A 70 -8.88 -2.56 -14.48
C SER A 70 -9.47 -3.19 -15.74
N LEU A 71 -10.22 -4.30 -15.60
CA LEU A 71 -10.96 -4.92 -16.71
C LEU A 71 -12.03 -4.00 -17.29
N TYR A 72 -12.82 -3.36 -16.42
CA TYR A 72 -13.80 -2.34 -16.81
C TYR A 72 -13.11 -1.20 -17.56
N PHE A 73 -12.03 -0.66 -17.00
CA PHE A 73 -11.27 0.44 -17.59
C PHE A 73 -10.72 0.11 -18.98
N ASN A 74 -10.15 -1.09 -19.15
CA ASN A 74 -9.66 -1.53 -20.45
C ASN A 74 -10.76 -1.63 -21.52
N LYS A 75 -12.01 -1.92 -21.13
CA LYS A 75 -13.14 -2.09 -22.06
C LYS A 75 -13.88 -0.78 -22.34
N PHE A 76 -14.14 0.00 -21.30
CA PHE A 76 -15.05 1.15 -21.36
C PHE A 76 -14.36 2.50 -21.07
N GLY A 77 -13.10 2.50 -20.65
CA GLY A 77 -12.43 3.68 -20.11
C GLY A 77 -12.85 3.99 -18.69
N PHE A 78 -12.61 5.24 -18.26
CA PHE A 78 -13.01 5.72 -16.95
C PHE A 78 -14.55 5.81 -16.85
N PRO A 79 -15.18 5.46 -15.72
CA PRO A 79 -16.63 5.52 -15.59
C PRO A 79 -17.20 6.93 -15.81
N ASP A 80 -18.24 7.03 -16.64
CA ASP A 80 -18.95 8.29 -16.88
C ASP A 80 -19.74 8.70 -15.62
N LYS A 81 -19.44 9.89 -15.11
CA LYS A 81 -20.13 10.49 -13.97
C LYS A 81 -21.63 10.66 -14.18
N ASN A 82 -22.08 10.86 -15.43
CA ASN A 82 -23.51 10.97 -15.75
C ASN A 82 -24.25 9.64 -15.63
N ILE A 83 -23.53 8.51 -15.69
CA ILE A 83 -24.12 7.17 -15.59
C ILE A 83 -24.07 6.66 -14.15
N VAL A 84 -22.90 6.76 -13.50
CA VAL A 84 -22.68 6.14 -12.19
C VAL A 84 -22.76 7.15 -11.02
N GLY A 85 -22.93 8.43 -11.33
CA GLY A 85 -23.04 9.51 -10.36
C GLY A 85 -21.76 9.70 -9.54
N ASP A 86 -21.95 10.04 -8.27
CA ASP A 86 -20.85 10.24 -7.33
C ASP A 86 -20.01 8.99 -7.14
N LYS A 87 -20.53 7.79 -7.44
CA LYS A 87 -19.79 6.53 -7.27
C LYS A 87 -18.54 6.47 -8.14
N THR A 88 -18.35 7.37 -9.10
CA THR A 88 -17.06 7.57 -9.78
C THR A 88 -15.88 7.70 -8.82
N TYR A 89 -16.03 8.29 -7.62
CA TYR A 89 -14.93 8.40 -6.64
C TYR A 89 -14.43 7.04 -6.14
N ILE A 90 -15.22 5.97 -6.25
CA ILE A 90 -14.86 4.65 -5.73
C ILE A 90 -13.58 4.13 -6.37
N ILE A 91 -13.29 4.53 -7.60
CA ILE A 91 -12.10 4.10 -8.32
C ILE A 91 -10.83 4.67 -7.69
N SER A 92 -10.87 5.93 -7.23
CA SER A 92 -9.80 6.55 -6.45
C SER A 92 -9.60 5.81 -5.12
N SER A 93 -10.69 5.41 -4.47
CA SER A 93 -10.63 4.61 -3.23
C SER A 93 -10.01 3.24 -3.48
N VAL A 94 -10.50 2.48 -4.46
CA VAL A 94 -9.97 1.14 -4.82
C VAL A 94 -8.48 1.21 -5.15
N TRP A 95 -8.06 2.21 -5.93
CA TRP A 95 -6.66 2.42 -6.25
C TRP A 95 -5.84 2.83 -5.01
N GLY A 96 -6.33 3.80 -4.23
CA GLY A 96 -5.63 4.32 -3.05
C GLY A 96 -5.52 3.33 -1.89
N ASN A 97 -6.44 2.38 -1.78
CA ASN A 97 -6.44 1.34 -0.75
C ASN A 97 -5.47 0.21 -1.07
N ASN A 98 -4.98 0.10 -2.30
CA ASN A 98 -3.98 -0.92 -2.63
C ASN A 98 -2.63 -0.59 -1.96
N LYS A 99 -2.16 -1.54 -1.16
CA LYS A 99 -0.93 -1.42 -0.37
C LYS A 99 0.35 -1.57 -1.18
N PHE A 100 0.29 -2.15 -2.38
CA PHE A 100 1.46 -2.51 -3.17
C PHE A 100 1.89 -1.36 -4.11
N PRO A 101 3.06 -0.73 -3.90
CA PRO A 101 3.48 0.41 -4.70
C PRO A 101 3.58 0.13 -6.20
N GLU A 102 4.13 -1.03 -6.59
CA GLU A 102 4.31 -1.37 -8.01
C GLU A 102 2.97 -1.62 -8.71
N VAL A 103 1.99 -2.17 -8.00
CA VAL A 103 0.61 -2.28 -8.51
C VAL A 103 0.00 -0.89 -8.75
N ASN A 104 0.20 0.07 -7.84
CA ASN A 104 -0.29 1.44 -8.00
C ASN A 104 0.36 2.12 -9.21
N LYS A 105 1.69 1.99 -9.36
CA LYS A 105 2.40 2.50 -10.54
C LYS A 105 1.90 1.87 -11.84
N TYR A 106 1.65 0.56 -11.83
CA TYR A 106 1.22 -0.19 -13.01
C TYR A 106 -0.22 0.15 -13.44
N THR A 107 -1.12 0.33 -12.46
CA THR A 107 -2.54 0.65 -12.66
C THR A 107 -2.83 2.16 -12.67
N PHE A 108 -1.79 2.99 -12.57
CA PHE A 108 -1.87 4.44 -12.69
C PHE A 108 -2.70 4.99 -13.87
N PRO A 109 -2.72 4.34 -15.06
CA PRO A 109 -3.54 4.81 -16.18
C PRO A 109 -5.00 5.07 -15.84
N ILE A 110 -5.57 4.32 -14.89
CA ILE A 110 -6.96 4.51 -14.43
C ILE A 110 -7.15 5.91 -13.86
N ILE A 111 -6.35 6.30 -12.87
CA ILE A 111 -6.51 7.59 -12.21
C ILE A 111 -6.03 8.75 -13.10
N PHE A 112 -5.07 8.50 -13.99
CA PHE A 112 -4.65 9.47 -14.99
C PHE A 112 -5.77 9.84 -15.97
N GLU A 113 -6.54 8.87 -16.45
CA GLU A 113 -7.68 9.14 -17.34
C GLU A 113 -8.79 9.91 -16.60
N GLY A 114 -9.05 9.56 -15.33
CA GLY A 114 -10.01 10.29 -14.49
C GLY A 114 -9.66 11.77 -14.30
N TYR A 115 -8.37 12.07 -14.12
CA TYR A 115 -7.87 13.45 -14.07
C TYR A 115 -8.02 14.16 -15.42
N LYS A 116 -7.65 13.51 -16.53
CA LYS A 116 -7.80 14.09 -17.88
C LYS A 116 -9.23 14.44 -18.25
N LEU A 117 -10.19 13.67 -17.75
CA LEU A 117 -11.62 13.91 -17.95
C LEU A 117 -12.22 14.92 -16.96
N ASN A 118 -11.40 15.54 -16.09
CA ASN A 118 -11.82 16.44 -15.01
C ASN A 118 -12.83 15.81 -14.02
N ILE A 119 -12.80 14.48 -13.87
CA ILE A 119 -13.63 13.77 -12.90
C ILE A 119 -12.93 13.74 -11.54
N ILE A 120 -11.60 13.56 -11.55
CA ILE A 120 -10.74 13.71 -10.37
C ILE A 120 -10.14 15.11 -10.42
N ASP A 121 -10.39 15.92 -9.39
CA ASP A 121 -9.78 17.25 -9.32
C ASP A 121 -8.27 17.18 -9.00
N GLU A 122 -7.53 18.24 -9.29
CA GLU A 122 -6.08 18.24 -9.12
C GLU A 122 -5.63 18.01 -7.67
N LYS A 123 -6.41 18.49 -6.68
CA LYS A 123 -6.06 18.32 -5.27
C LYS A 123 -6.18 16.86 -4.85
N GLU A 124 -7.26 16.19 -5.24
CA GLU A 124 -7.44 14.74 -5.04
C GLU A 124 -6.37 13.96 -5.82
N TYR A 125 -6.18 14.30 -7.10
CA TYR A 125 -5.20 13.65 -7.96
C TYR A 125 -3.78 13.72 -7.38
N ARG A 126 -3.40 14.89 -6.86
CA ARG A 126 -2.11 15.05 -6.17
C ARG A 126 -2.03 14.27 -4.88
N TYR A 127 -3.11 14.19 -4.12
CA TYR A 127 -3.17 13.39 -2.89
C TYR A 127 -2.90 11.91 -3.16
N LEU A 128 -3.34 11.38 -4.31
CA LEU A 128 -3.08 10.00 -4.72
C LEU A 128 -1.58 9.69 -4.92
N PHE A 129 -0.74 10.68 -5.24
CA PHE A 129 0.73 10.48 -5.28
C PHE A 129 1.35 10.32 -3.90
N SER A 130 0.68 10.76 -2.83
CA SER A 130 1.30 10.89 -1.51
C SER A 130 1.85 9.57 -0.99
N SER A 131 1.17 8.45 -1.25
CA SER A 131 1.60 7.12 -0.81
C SER A 131 2.88 6.65 -1.51
N LEU A 132 3.02 6.94 -2.81
CA LEU A 132 4.21 6.61 -3.60
C LEU A 132 5.36 7.57 -3.29
N TYR A 133 5.07 8.87 -3.22
CA TYR A 133 6.07 9.92 -3.01
C TYR A 133 6.74 9.83 -1.64
N LYS A 134 5.97 9.53 -0.58
CA LYS A 134 6.50 9.36 0.78
C LYS A 134 7.52 8.22 0.92
N ARG A 135 7.65 7.35 -0.10
CA ARG A 135 8.65 6.27 -0.13
C ARG A 135 10.01 6.73 -0.67
N ILE A 136 10.07 7.91 -1.30
CA ILE A 136 11.30 8.46 -1.88
C ILE A 136 11.69 9.82 -1.29
N SER A 137 10.76 10.50 -0.61
CA SER A 137 11.01 11.76 0.08
C SER A 137 10.14 11.92 1.31
N SER A 138 10.64 12.66 2.30
CA SER A 138 9.94 13.04 3.53
C SER A 138 9.16 14.36 3.43
N ASP A 139 9.47 15.18 2.44
CA ASP A 139 8.77 16.43 2.17
C ASP A 139 7.38 16.22 1.53
N ASN A 140 6.65 17.31 1.31
CA ASN A 140 5.35 17.31 0.64
C ASN A 140 5.42 17.79 -0.82
N GLY A 141 6.55 17.61 -1.50
CA GLY A 141 6.80 18.12 -2.84
C GLY A 141 5.80 17.63 -3.90
N TYR A 142 5.13 16.49 -3.67
CA TYR A 142 4.02 16.00 -4.51
C TYR A 142 2.86 17.00 -4.67
N LYS A 143 2.71 17.96 -3.75
CA LYS A 143 1.66 18.98 -3.81
C LYS A 143 1.94 20.07 -4.85
N GLU A 144 3.22 20.41 -5.06
CA GLU A 144 3.59 21.61 -5.82
C GLU A 144 4.41 21.30 -7.07
N LYS A 145 5.10 20.16 -7.13
CA LYS A 145 5.92 19.79 -8.29
C LYS A 145 5.09 19.71 -9.57
N PRO A 146 5.65 20.09 -10.73
CA PRO A 146 5.05 19.84 -12.04
C PRO A 146 4.66 18.36 -12.19
N LEU A 147 3.49 18.09 -12.78
CA LEU A 147 2.97 16.73 -12.89
C LEU A 147 3.89 15.81 -13.70
N ASP A 148 4.46 16.29 -14.81
CA ASP A 148 5.40 15.51 -15.62
C ASP A 148 6.67 15.12 -14.84
N GLU A 149 7.16 16.02 -13.98
CA GLU A 149 8.27 15.72 -13.08
C GLU A 149 7.87 14.62 -12.08
N LEU A 150 6.66 14.70 -11.51
CA LEU A 150 6.15 13.67 -10.60
C LEU A 150 5.98 12.31 -11.29
N TYR A 151 5.48 12.28 -12.52
CA TYR A 151 5.31 11.05 -13.28
C TYR A 151 6.64 10.36 -13.51
N SER A 152 7.66 11.12 -13.94
CA SER A 152 9.01 10.61 -14.14
C SER A 152 9.64 10.16 -12.82
N LEU A 153 9.53 10.97 -11.78
CA LEU A 153 10.12 10.71 -10.47
C LEU A 153 9.55 9.44 -9.81
N LEU A 154 8.24 9.22 -9.96
CA LEU A 154 7.55 8.05 -9.39
C LEU A 154 7.56 6.83 -10.30
N GLY A 155 8.08 6.96 -11.54
CA GLY A 155 8.14 5.88 -12.52
C GLY A 155 6.75 5.35 -12.90
N LEU A 156 5.81 6.24 -13.18
CA LEU A 156 4.41 5.86 -13.40
C LEU A 156 4.17 5.32 -14.82
N ASN A 157 3.29 4.33 -14.93
CA ASN A 157 2.83 3.82 -16.22
C ASN A 157 1.80 4.77 -16.83
N LEU A 158 2.12 5.40 -17.97
CA LEU A 158 1.20 6.28 -18.70
C LEU A 158 0.47 5.58 -19.85
N LYS A 159 0.67 4.27 -20.05
CA LYS A 159 0.02 3.51 -21.13
C LYS A 159 -1.46 3.35 -20.85
N LYS A 160 -2.33 3.59 -21.84
CA LYS A 160 -3.80 3.53 -21.67
C LYS A 160 -4.39 2.16 -21.30
N LYS A 161 -3.66 1.06 -21.47
CA LYS A 161 -4.19 -0.30 -21.24
C LYS A 161 -3.37 -1.04 -20.19
N ILE A 162 -4.08 -1.74 -19.31
CA ILE A 162 -3.51 -2.54 -18.23
C ILE A 162 -3.57 -4.01 -18.64
N GLU A 163 -2.43 -4.66 -18.89
CA GLU A 163 -2.42 -6.09 -19.16
C GLU A 163 -2.68 -6.87 -17.86
N ILE A 164 -3.84 -7.53 -17.78
CA ILE A 164 -4.38 -8.11 -16.52
C ILE A 164 -3.51 -9.26 -15.99
N ASN A 165 -2.97 -10.10 -16.87
CA ASN A 165 -2.05 -11.16 -16.45
C ASN A 165 -0.77 -10.60 -15.82
N THR A 166 -0.28 -9.46 -16.33
CA THR A 166 0.86 -8.78 -15.73
C THR A 166 0.49 -8.16 -14.38
N LEU A 167 -0.69 -7.56 -14.25
CA LEU A 167 -1.19 -7.06 -12.96
C LEU A 167 -1.24 -8.16 -11.89
N ILE A 168 -1.77 -9.34 -12.25
CA ILE A 168 -1.83 -10.50 -11.34
C ILE A 168 -0.43 -10.96 -10.95
N LYS A 169 0.48 -11.05 -11.92
CA LYS A 169 1.88 -11.41 -11.66
C LYS A 169 2.55 -10.42 -10.69
N ILE A 170 2.31 -9.12 -10.84
CA ILE A 170 2.84 -8.11 -9.91
C ILE A 170 2.27 -8.34 -8.51
N PHE A 171 0.97 -8.62 -8.36
CA PHE A 171 0.38 -8.95 -7.06
C PHE A 171 1.02 -10.19 -6.40
N GLU A 172 1.32 -11.22 -7.20
CA GLU A 172 1.99 -12.44 -6.76
C GLU A 172 3.41 -12.15 -6.28
N GLU A 173 4.21 -11.46 -7.10
CA GLU A 173 5.58 -11.07 -6.77
C GLU A 173 5.63 -10.24 -5.47
N GLU A 174 4.74 -9.25 -5.35
CA GLU A 174 4.59 -8.38 -4.19
C GLU A 174 4.20 -9.15 -2.92
N SER A 175 3.29 -10.12 -3.05
CA SER A 175 2.87 -10.96 -1.93
C SER A 175 3.98 -11.93 -1.53
N CYS A 176 4.63 -12.57 -2.51
CA CYS A 176 5.80 -13.41 -2.27
C CYS A 176 6.89 -12.63 -1.53
N PHE A 177 7.15 -11.38 -1.89
CA PHE A 177 8.09 -10.53 -1.16
C PHE A 177 7.68 -10.36 0.31
N LEU A 178 6.40 -10.06 0.60
CA LEU A 178 5.93 -9.88 1.98
C LEU A 178 6.01 -11.15 2.85
N TYR A 179 5.89 -12.33 2.24
CA TYR A 179 5.90 -13.62 2.93
C TYR A 179 7.21 -14.41 2.77
N SER A 180 8.17 -13.85 2.03
CA SER A 180 9.49 -14.45 1.83
C SER A 180 10.23 -14.62 3.17
N ASN A 181 11.18 -15.55 3.20
CA ASN A 181 11.94 -15.86 4.41
C ASN A 181 13.07 -14.84 4.63
N ASN A 182 12.67 -13.58 4.82
CA ASN A 182 13.56 -12.46 5.04
C ASN A 182 14.39 -12.66 6.32
N LYS A 183 15.67 -12.27 6.27
CA LYS A 183 16.56 -12.30 7.43
C LYS A 183 16.16 -11.20 8.41
N PHE A 184 15.55 -11.60 9.52
CA PHE A 184 15.14 -10.70 10.60
C PHE A 184 16.35 -10.03 11.26
N ILE A 185 16.32 -8.70 11.39
CA ILE A 185 17.35 -7.92 12.09
C ILE A 185 16.86 -7.57 13.49
N GLY A 186 15.64 -7.06 13.60
CA GLY A 186 15.08 -6.70 14.90
C GLY A 186 13.66 -6.17 14.82
N LYS A 187 13.06 -6.02 16.01
CA LYS A 187 11.71 -5.51 16.20
C LYS A 187 11.70 -4.56 17.39
N TRP A 188 11.09 -3.40 17.21
CA TRP A 188 11.02 -2.35 18.21
C TRP A 188 9.59 -1.86 18.36
N LYS A 189 9.27 -1.36 19.55
CA LYS A 189 7.97 -0.78 19.86
C LYS A 189 8.17 0.62 20.42
N GLU A 190 7.34 1.54 19.96
CA GLU A 190 7.36 2.90 20.46
C GLU A 190 7.06 2.89 21.97
N LYS A 191 7.81 3.68 22.74
CA LYS A 191 7.59 3.78 24.19
C LYS A 191 6.16 4.26 24.44
N ALA A 192 5.48 3.62 25.39
CA ALA A 192 4.07 3.92 25.66
C ALA A 192 3.90 5.38 26.07
N ILE A 193 3.01 6.10 25.38
CA ILE A 193 2.60 7.44 25.78
C ILE A 193 1.43 7.28 26.74
N LEU A 194 1.55 7.86 27.93
CA LEU A 194 0.46 7.95 28.90
C LEU A 194 -0.43 9.12 28.48
N ASP A 195 -1.56 8.78 27.89
CA ASP A 195 -2.56 9.77 27.52
C ASP A 195 -3.59 9.86 28.64
N SER A 196 -3.82 11.04 29.19
CA SER A 196 -4.74 11.24 30.31
C SER A 196 -5.89 12.13 29.88
N ASN A 197 -7.10 11.56 29.89
CA ASN A 197 -8.31 12.25 29.52
C ASN A 197 -9.25 12.35 30.72
N LYS A 198 -9.80 13.54 30.96
CA LYS A 198 -10.77 13.78 32.03
C LYS A 198 -12.16 13.48 31.50
N LYS A 199 -12.81 12.42 32.00
CA LYS A 199 -14.19 12.08 31.66
C LYS A 199 -15.01 12.01 32.96
N ASN A 200 -15.99 12.88 33.10
CA ASN A 200 -16.85 13.02 34.29
C ASN A 200 -16.05 13.25 35.59
N GLY A 201 -15.09 14.17 35.58
CA GLY A 201 -14.28 14.51 36.76
C GLY A 201 -13.18 13.51 37.13
N LYS A 202 -13.20 12.28 36.59
CA LYS A 202 -12.17 11.26 36.80
C LYS A 202 -11.11 11.30 35.69
N ILE A 203 -9.84 11.31 36.09
CA ILE A 203 -8.71 11.16 35.16
C ILE A 203 -8.64 9.69 34.76
N LYS A 204 -8.81 9.40 33.47
CA LYS A 204 -8.52 8.09 32.89
C LYS A 204 -7.20 8.18 32.16
N THR A 205 -6.18 7.49 32.68
CA THR A 205 -4.92 7.26 31.96
C THR A 205 -5.08 6.04 31.05
N LYS A 206 -4.88 6.24 29.76
CA LYS A 206 -4.77 5.17 28.77
C LYS A 206 -3.31 5.08 28.33
N LYS A 207 -2.70 3.91 28.52
CA LYS A 207 -1.42 3.60 27.86
C LYS A 207 -1.70 3.39 26.39
N ASN A 208 -1.31 4.33 25.55
CA ASN A 208 -1.29 4.13 24.11
C ASN A 208 0.08 3.53 23.76
N TYR A 209 0.04 2.30 23.28
CA TYR A 209 1.20 1.66 22.69
C TYR A 209 1.32 2.15 21.25
N GLY A 210 2.44 2.78 20.91
CA GLY A 210 2.67 3.22 19.54
C GLY A 210 3.04 2.07 18.59
N ASN A 211 3.42 2.44 17.37
CA ASN A 211 3.58 1.50 16.28
C ASN A 211 4.78 0.56 16.51
N LEU A 212 4.66 -0.67 16.00
CA LEU A 212 5.77 -1.62 15.96
C LEU A 212 6.59 -1.37 14.70
N ILE A 213 7.92 -1.34 14.83
CA ILE A 213 8.86 -1.29 13.71
C ILE A 213 9.55 -2.64 13.57
N LEU A 214 9.68 -3.10 12.34
CA LEU A 214 10.40 -4.29 11.95
C LEU A 214 11.54 -3.91 11.01
N LEU A 215 12.76 -4.38 11.28
CA LEU A 215 13.88 -4.33 10.34
C LEU A 215 14.23 -5.74 9.85
N PHE A 216 14.46 -5.87 8.56
CA PHE A 216 14.85 -7.13 7.93
C PHE A 216 15.69 -6.89 6.67
N GLN A 217 16.38 -7.93 6.25
CA GLN A 217 17.13 -7.99 5.00
C GLN A 217 16.47 -9.01 4.07
N SER A 218 16.26 -8.64 2.81
CA SER A 218 15.74 -9.56 1.78
C SER A 218 16.80 -10.57 1.35
N GLU A 219 16.37 -11.59 0.59
CA GLU A 219 17.27 -12.60 0.03
C GLU A 219 18.35 -12.00 -0.88
N ASP A 220 18.01 -10.93 -1.62
CA ASP A 220 18.94 -10.17 -2.46
C ASP A 220 19.89 -9.24 -1.66
N GLY A 221 19.82 -9.26 -0.33
CA GLY A 221 20.69 -8.47 0.55
C GLY A 221 20.23 -7.03 0.78
N ASN A 222 19.08 -6.61 0.24
CA ASN A 222 18.52 -5.27 0.45
C ASN A 222 17.88 -5.13 1.84
N TYR A 223 17.96 -3.94 2.43
CA TYR A 223 17.45 -3.69 3.78
C TYR A 223 16.10 -2.97 3.74
N PHE A 224 15.21 -3.35 4.65
CA PHE A 224 13.85 -2.80 4.72
C PHE A 224 13.45 -2.50 6.17
N PHE A 225 12.63 -1.47 6.32
CA PHE A 225 11.84 -1.26 7.54
C PHE A 225 10.35 -1.28 7.25
N LYS A 226 9.57 -1.72 8.24
CA LYS A 226 8.11 -1.81 8.14
C LYS A 226 7.47 -1.37 9.44
N TYR A 227 6.50 -0.46 9.34
CA TYR A 227 5.55 -0.21 10.41
C TYR A 227 4.47 -1.31 10.42
N LEU A 228 4.26 -1.94 11.56
CA LEU A 228 3.24 -2.96 11.77
C LEU A 228 2.03 -2.32 12.45
N PHE A 229 1.04 -1.95 11.63
CA PHE A 229 -0.29 -1.56 12.09
C PHE A 229 -1.14 -2.81 12.36
N MET A 230 -2.21 -2.65 13.16
CA MET A 230 -3.10 -3.77 13.51
C MET A 230 -3.74 -4.45 12.30
N ASP A 231 -3.98 -3.70 11.23
CA ASP A 231 -4.55 -4.15 9.95
C ASP A 231 -3.48 -4.58 8.93
N ARG A 232 -2.18 -4.54 9.30
CA ARG A 232 -1.04 -4.88 8.43
C ARG A 232 -0.91 -4.01 7.17
N SER A 233 -1.54 -2.83 7.16
CA SER A 233 -1.69 -1.97 5.98
C SER A 233 -0.40 -1.38 5.39
N HIS A 234 0.66 -1.22 6.17
CA HIS A 234 1.87 -0.56 5.67
C HIS A 234 2.85 -1.53 5.01
N TYR A 235 3.14 -1.26 3.75
CA TYR A 235 4.13 -1.97 2.95
C TYR A 235 5.57 -1.59 3.37
N PRO A 236 6.55 -2.52 3.37
CA PRO A 236 7.94 -2.22 3.72
C PRO A 236 8.55 -1.12 2.86
N GLN A 237 9.42 -0.30 3.46
CA GLN A 237 10.22 0.70 2.76
C GLN A 237 11.69 0.27 2.78
N GLN A 238 12.33 0.37 1.61
CA GLN A 238 13.76 0.10 1.48
C GLN A 238 14.56 1.18 2.21
N ILE A 239 15.64 0.78 2.87
CA ILE A 239 16.57 1.64 3.60
C ILE A 239 18.00 1.31 3.20
N PHE A 240 18.89 2.27 3.41
CA PHE A 240 20.25 2.22 2.88
C PHE A 240 21.25 2.25 4.04
N PRO A 241 22.03 1.19 4.29
CA PRO A 241 23.02 1.20 5.36
C PRO A 241 24.07 2.29 5.11
N THR A 242 24.47 3.00 6.16
CA THR A 242 25.53 4.03 6.06
C THR A 242 26.91 3.42 5.99
N ASP A 243 27.08 2.22 6.55
CA ASP A 243 28.34 1.52 6.66
C ASP A 243 28.10 0.02 6.94
N LYS A 244 29.20 -0.74 7.05
CA LYS A 244 29.18 -2.20 7.31
C LYS A 244 28.74 -2.59 8.72
N SER A 245 28.69 -1.66 9.68
CA SER A 245 28.28 -1.94 11.05
C SER A 245 26.77 -2.19 11.17
N LEU A 246 25.99 -1.75 10.17
CA LEU A 246 24.53 -1.84 10.15
C LEU A 246 23.87 -1.18 11.38
N GLN A 247 24.55 -0.20 11.97
CA GLN A 247 24.01 0.58 13.09
C GLN A 247 23.14 1.73 12.60
N LYS A 248 23.38 2.28 11.41
CA LYS A 248 22.61 3.41 10.88
C LYS A 248 22.21 3.16 9.44
N PHE A 249 20.99 3.57 9.10
CA PHE A 249 20.41 3.44 7.78
C PHE A 249 19.71 4.74 7.39
N TYR A 250 19.95 5.23 6.17
CA TYR A 250 19.17 6.31 5.59
C TYR A 250 17.81 5.80 5.11
N LEU A 251 16.76 6.60 5.36
CA LEU A 251 15.40 6.29 4.90
C LEU A 251 15.21 6.53 3.40
N PHE A 252 16.02 7.43 2.84
CA PHE A 252 16.04 7.79 1.43
C PHE A 252 17.48 7.96 0.97
N HIS A 253 17.73 7.70 -0.32
CA HIS A 253 19.07 7.82 -0.87
C HIS A 253 19.59 9.27 -0.74
N GLY A 254 20.75 9.46 -0.11
CA GLY A 254 21.41 10.77 -0.01
C GLY A 254 20.72 11.82 0.88
N LYS A 255 19.84 11.42 1.81
CA LYS A 255 19.10 12.35 2.69
C LYS A 255 19.51 12.25 4.16
N GLU A 256 19.14 13.27 4.93
CA GLU A 256 19.40 13.36 6.38
C GLU A 256 18.45 12.50 7.22
N ASP A 257 17.31 12.05 6.70
CA ASP A 257 16.41 11.19 7.47
C ASP A 257 16.98 9.78 7.62
N TYR A 258 17.01 9.28 8.85
CA TYR A 258 17.69 8.03 9.16
C TYR A 258 17.05 7.27 10.33
N ILE A 259 17.38 5.99 10.41
CA ILE A 259 17.19 5.16 11.60
C ILE A 259 18.54 4.67 12.11
N GLU A 260 18.69 4.57 13.42
CA GLU A 260 19.92 4.21 14.10
C GLU A 260 19.65 3.26 15.27
N ILE A 261 20.31 2.11 15.28
CA ILE A 261 20.32 1.16 16.38
C ILE A 261 21.41 1.61 17.35
N LEU A 262 20.98 2.12 18.50
CA LEU A 262 21.86 2.63 19.54
C LEU A 262 22.58 1.50 20.27
N LYS A 263 23.67 1.82 20.98
CA LYS A 263 24.47 0.85 21.76
C LYS A 263 23.65 0.08 22.81
N ASN A 264 22.58 0.68 23.34
CA ASN A 264 21.68 0.04 24.30
C ASN A 264 20.60 -0.84 23.63
N GLY A 265 20.60 -0.94 22.29
CA GLY A 265 19.62 -1.67 21.49
C GLY A 265 18.36 -0.89 21.14
N ASP A 266 18.12 0.30 21.70
CA ASP A 266 16.99 1.15 21.28
C ASP A 266 17.18 1.59 19.82
N LEU A 267 16.07 1.80 19.11
CA LEU A 267 16.06 2.36 17.77
C LEU A 267 15.71 3.85 17.84
N LYS A 268 16.60 4.70 17.35
CA LYS A 268 16.37 6.11 17.11
C LYS A 268 15.90 6.27 15.66
N MET A 269 14.84 7.06 15.45
CA MET A 269 14.41 7.48 14.11
C MET A 269 14.44 9.00 14.05
N VAL A 270 15.06 9.54 13.01
CA VAL A 270 15.06 10.96 12.68
C VAL A 270 14.32 11.14 11.36
N PHE A 271 13.23 11.89 11.38
CA PHE A 271 12.37 12.10 10.22
C PHE A 271 11.77 13.51 10.25
N ASN A 272 12.04 14.33 9.23
CA ASN A 272 11.59 15.73 9.17
C ASN A 272 11.89 16.49 10.48
N ASP A 273 13.15 16.47 10.91
CA ASP A 273 13.66 17.08 12.15
C ASP A 273 13.07 16.52 13.47
N ASN A 274 12.13 15.58 13.39
CA ASN A 274 11.56 14.94 14.57
C ASN A 274 12.38 13.70 14.94
N THR A 275 12.66 13.54 16.23
CA THR A 275 13.34 12.37 16.76
C THR A 275 12.39 11.52 17.59
N THR A 276 12.23 10.26 17.22
CA THR A 276 11.42 9.27 17.95
C THR A 276 12.29 8.10 18.39
N PHE A 277 12.00 7.54 19.56
CA PHE A 277 12.71 6.40 20.12
C PHE A 277 11.79 5.20 20.31
N TYR A 278 12.29 4.03 19.90
CA TYR A 278 11.62 2.75 20.04
C TYR A 278 12.49 1.81 20.86
N SER A 279 11.88 1.02 21.73
CA SER A 279 12.61 0.02 22.53
C SER A 279 12.49 -1.37 21.95
N PRO A 280 13.51 -2.23 22.12
CA PRO A 280 13.45 -3.62 21.67
C PRO A 280 12.18 -4.31 22.14
N TYR A 281 11.47 -4.94 21.22
CA TYR A 281 10.24 -5.66 21.50
C TYR A 281 10.51 -7.16 21.40
N LYS A 282 10.61 -7.81 22.57
CA LYS A 282 10.70 -9.27 22.65
C LYS A 282 9.31 -9.87 22.44
N ASN A 283 9.23 -10.88 21.56
CA ASN A 283 8.02 -11.70 21.39
C ASN A 283 7.81 -12.60 22.59
#